data_AF-N6VYB4-F1
#
_entry.id   AF-N6VYB4-F1
#
_cell.length_a   1.000
_cell.length_b   1.000
_cell.length_c   1.000
_cell.angle_alpha   90.00
_cell.angle_beta   90.00
_cell.angle_gamma   90.00
#
_symmetry.space_group_name_H-M   'P 1'
#
loop_
_entity.id
_entity.type
_entity.pdbx_description
1 polymer ?
#
loop_
_entity_poly.entity_id
_entity_poly.type
_entity_poly.pdbx_seq_one_letter_code
_entity_poly.pdbx_strand_id
1 'polypeptide(L)'
;MDDLTKLPGVGPSMAEKLKEAGYTDFMKIAIATVEELSEIEGISEKAAAKIIEAAKKFCDLGFKTGTEILKQRGYIWKLSTGSKNLDEILGGGLESQSVTEFAGMFGSGKTQIAHQACVNLQCPDKIIADKEIIKEEFKDPKAVYIDTEGTFRPERIIQMAEALGLDGQKVLDSIFYARAYNSDMQMLFAENVENLIKEGHNIKLIVIDSLTSAFRTEYIGRGKLAERQQKLGRHMATLNRLADIYNCVVLVTNQVAARLMLSLEHLSKLLEDIL
;
A
#
# COMPACT_ATOMS: atom_id res chain seq x y z
N MET A 1 3.37 -16.26 -10.94
CA MET A 1 4.83 -16.25 -11.14
C MET A 1 5.11 -16.50 -12.60
N ASP A 2 5.95 -15.67 -13.19
CA ASP A 2 6.23 -15.72 -14.61
C ASP A 2 7.37 -16.68 -14.95
N ASP A 3 7.31 -17.21 -16.16
CA ASP A 3 8.43 -17.91 -16.76
C ASP A 3 9.45 -16.90 -17.32
N LEU A 4 10.41 -16.53 -16.47
CA LEU A 4 11.43 -15.52 -16.77
C LEU A 4 12.31 -15.86 -17.99
N THR A 5 12.39 -17.14 -18.37
CA THR A 5 13.18 -17.57 -19.55
C THR A 5 12.59 -17.07 -20.88
N LYS A 6 11.35 -16.57 -20.86
CA LYS A 6 10.72 -15.90 -21.99
C LYS A 6 11.31 -14.52 -22.28
N LEU A 7 12.05 -13.91 -21.35
CA LEU A 7 12.72 -12.64 -21.59
C LEU A 7 13.98 -12.86 -22.45
N PRO A 8 14.11 -12.15 -23.60
CA PRO A 8 15.33 -12.15 -24.38
C PRO A 8 16.58 -11.83 -23.52
N GLY A 9 17.55 -12.74 -23.52
CA GLY A 9 18.79 -12.59 -22.74
C GLY A 9 18.75 -13.19 -21.33
N VAL A 10 17.64 -13.80 -20.93
CA VAL A 10 17.51 -14.54 -19.66
C VAL A 10 17.52 -16.05 -19.93
N GLY A 11 18.65 -16.70 -19.69
CA GLY A 11 18.74 -18.18 -19.69
C GLY A 11 18.28 -18.80 -18.36
N PRO A 12 18.19 -20.14 -18.27
CA PRO A 12 17.71 -20.84 -17.07
C PRO A 12 18.46 -20.46 -15.78
N SER A 13 19.79 -20.44 -15.82
CA SER A 13 20.61 -20.06 -14.65
C SER A 13 20.40 -18.59 -14.22
N MET A 14 20.21 -17.69 -15.19
CA MET A 14 19.91 -16.28 -14.90
C MET A 14 18.51 -16.14 -14.30
N ALA A 15 17.54 -16.89 -14.81
CA ALA A 15 16.17 -16.92 -14.29
C ALA A 15 16.13 -17.43 -12.85
N GLU A 16 16.91 -18.47 -12.50
CA GLU A 16 17.02 -18.94 -11.12
C GLU A 16 17.58 -17.87 -10.20
N LYS A 17 18.68 -17.22 -10.56
CA LYS A 17 19.28 -16.13 -9.78
C LYS A 17 18.32 -14.96 -9.56
N LEU A 18 17.59 -14.55 -10.60
CA LEU A 18 16.56 -13.52 -10.49
C LEU A 18 15.46 -13.95 -9.52
N LYS A 19 14.98 -15.19 -9.60
CA LYS A 19 13.97 -15.72 -8.67
C LYS A 19 14.47 -15.78 -7.23
N GLU A 20 15.70 -16.23 -7.01
CA GLU A 20 16.35 -16.26 -5.69
C GLU A 20 16.50 -14.86 -5.10
N ALA A 21 16.81 -13.86 -5.93
CA ALA A 21 16.83 -12.45 -5.55
C ALA A 21 15.41 -11.83 -5.43
N GLY A 22 14.35 -12.62 -5.61
CA GLY A 22 12.96 -12.19 -5.44
C GLY A 22 12.34 -11.47 -6.62
N TYR A 23 12.98 -11.48 -7.79
CA TYR A 23 12.43 -11.01 -9.07
C TYR A 23 11.73 -12.16 -9.78
N THR A 24 10.45 -12.37 -9.47
CA THR A 24 9.65 -13.52 -9.93
C THR A 24 8.57 -13.17 -10.96
N ASP A 25 8.49 -11.90 -11.35
CA ASP A 25 7.47 -11.31 -12.21
C ASP A 25 8.09 -10.32 -13.20
N PHE A 26 7.59 -10.28 -14.44
CA PHE A 26 8.12 -9.39 -15.48
C PHE A 26 7.99 -7.91 -15.13
N MET A 27 6.89 -7.50 -14.50
CA MET A 27 6.65 -6.10 -14.13
C MET A 27 7.65 -5.64 -13.07
N LYS A 28 7.96 -6.50 -12.09
CA LYS A 28 8.96 -6.20 -11.06
C LYS A 28 10.36 -5.98 -11.66
N ILE A 29 10.73 -6.77 -12.66
CA ILE A 29 11.98 -6.59 -13.42
C ILE A 29 11.92 -5.31 -14.25
N ALA A 30 10.81 -5.04 -14.92
CA ALA A 30 10.68 -3.90 -15.83
C ALA A 30 10.79 -2.54 -15.12
N ILE A 31 10.42 -2.45 -13.85
CA ILE A 31 10.54 -1.23 -13.05
C ILE A 31 11.77 -1.21 -12.11
N ALA A 32 12.58 -2.27 -12.11
CA ALA A 32 13.82 -2.30 -11.36
C ALA A 32 14.84 -1.31 -11.92
N THR A 33 15.80 -0.90 -11.09
CA THR A 33 16.95 -0.12 -11.56
C THR A 33 18.07 -1.04 -12.03
N VAL A 34 18.98 -0.50 -12.85
CA VAL A 34 20.20 -1.22 -13.26
C VAL A 34 21.05 -1.57 -12.04
N GLU A 35 21.13 -0.64 -11.08
CA GLU A 35 21.85 -0.81 -9.81
C GLU A 35 21.29 -2.02 -9.02
N GLU A 36 19.98 -2.04 -8.76
CA GLU A 36 19.29 -3.13 -8.04
C GLU A 36 19.55 -4.51 -8.66
N LEU A 37 19.48 -4.63 -9.99
CA LEU A 37 19.71 -5.92 -10.65
C LEU A 37 21.19 -6.28 -10.76
N SER A 38 22.09 -5.30 -10.80
CA SER A 38 23.54 -5.54 -10.88
C SER A 38 24.17 -6.00 -9.56
N GLU A 39 23.48 -5.80 -8.44
CA GLU A 39 23.86 -6.37 -7.14
C GLU A 39 23.71 -7.89 -7.08
N ILE A 40 22.92 -8.48 -7.98
CA ILE A 40 22.74 -9.94 -8.06
C ILE A 40 23.99 -10.57 -8.67
N GLU A 41 24.56 -11.55 -7.98
CA GLU A 41 25.81 -12.20 -8.39
C GLU A 41 25.73 -12.76 -9.82
N GLY A 42 26.61 -12.28 -10.69
CA GLY A 42 26.69 -12.72 -12.09
C GLY A 42 25.80 -11.94 -13.06
N ILE A 43 25.16 -10.85 -12.62
CA ILE A 43 24.45 -9.91 -13.49
C ILE A 43 25.28 -8.63 -13.65
N SER A 44 25.91 -8.46 -14.82
CA SER A 44 26.57 -7.18 -15.16
C SER A 44 25.56 -6.06 -15.38
N GLU A 45 25.94 -4.78 -15.18
CA GLU A 45 25.10 -3.61 -15.50
C GLU A 45 24.54 -3.66 -16.94
N LYS A 46 25.35 -4.09 -17.91
CA LYS A 46 24.92 -4.25 -19.30
C LYS A 46 23.85 -5.33 -19.48
N ALA A 47 23.96 -6.42 -18.71
CA ALA A 47 22.95 -7.48 -18.71
C ALA A 47 21.66 -6.99 -18.02
N ALA A 48 21.77 -6.35 -16.86
CA ALA A 48 20.66 -5.73 -16.15
C ALA A 48 19.86 -4.76 -17.04
N ALA A 49 20.54 -3.81 -17.70
CA ALA A 49 19.90 -2.87 -18.62
C ALA A 49 19.13 -3.57 -19.76
N LYS A 50 19.72 -4.62 -20.36
CA LYS A 50 19.05 -5.39 -21.42
C LYS A 50 17.83 -6.16 -20.93
N ILE A 51 17.93 -6.79 -19.76
CA ILE A 51 16.84 -7.58 -19.17
C ILE A 51 15.68 -6.63 -18.80
N ILE A 52 15.98 -5.46 -18.22
CA ILE A 52 14.98 -4.42 -17.91
C ILE A 52 14.29 -3.95 -19.19
N GLU A 53 15.05 -3.65 -20.26
CA GLU A 53 14.49 -3.21 -21.53
C GLU A 53 13.60 -4.30 -22.17
N ALA A 54 14.05 -5.55 -22.11
CA ALA A 54 13.28 -6.70 -22.57
C ALA A 54 11.97 -6.86 -21.77
N ALA A 55 12.03 -6.75 -20.45
CA ALA A 55 10.86 -6.80 -19.58
C ALA A 55 9.89 -5.64 -19.84
N LYS A 56 10.40 -4.42 -20.03
CA LYS A 56 9.57 -3.26 -20.43
C LYS A 56 8.83 -3.51 -21.72
N LYS A 57 9.51 -4.02 -22.75
CA LYS A 57 8.87 -4.38 -24.03
C LYS A 57 7.84 -5.49 -23.87
N PHE A 58 8.16 -6.50 -23.06
CA PHE A 58 7.27 -7.63 -22.80
C PHE A 58 5.98 -7.20 -22.09
N CYS A 59 6.10 -6.30 -21.10
CA CYS A 59 4.98 -5.71 -20.38
C CYS A 59 4.30 -4.54 -21.14
N ASP A 60 4.68 -4.32 -22.40
CA ASP A 60 4.18 -3.20 -23.22
C ASP A 60 4.32 -1.83 -22.51
N LEU A 61 5.40 -1.61 -21.77
CA LEU A 61 5.69 -0.35 -21.10
C LEU A 61 6.35 0.62 -22.10
N GLY A 62 5.54 1.49 -22.68
CA GLY A 62 5.95 2.50 -23.65
C GLY A 62 4.98 3.68 -23.70
N PHE A 63 5.12 4.54 -24.70
CA PHE A 63 4.15 5.60 -24.94
C PHE A 63 2.81 4.98 -25.37
N LYS A 64 1.74 5.37 -24.68
CA LYS A 64 0.37 4.93 -24.98
C LYS A 64 -0.51 6.13 -25.26
N THR A 65 -1.51 5.94 -26.09
CA THR A 65 -2.57 6.91 -26.36
C THR A 65 -3.49 7.06 -25.14
N GLY A 66 -4.21 8.18 -25.04
CA GLY A 66 -5.17 8.38 -23.95
C GLY A 66 -6.25 7.30 -23.88
N THR A 67 -6.65 6.73 -25.03
CA THR A 67 -7.61 5.62 -25.10
C THR A 67 -7.06 4.33 -24.51
N GLU A 68 -5.79 4.03 -24.71
CA GLU A 68 -5.14 2.85 -24.12
C GLU A 68 -4.97 3.01 -22.61
N ILE A 69 -4.62 4.21 -22.14
CA ILE A 69 -4.59 4.51 -20.71
C ILE A 69 -5.99 4.37 -20.10
N LEU A 70 -7.03 4.85 -20.76
CA LEU A 70 -8.41 4.68 -20.28
C LEU A 70 -8.79 3.20 -20.13
N LYS A 71 -8.40 2.35 -21.10
CA LYS A 71 -8.61 0.90 -21.00
C LYS A 71 -7.81 0.29 -19.85
N GLN A 72 -6.57 0.72 -19.64
CA GLN A 72 -5.75 0.26 -18.51
C GLN A 72 -6.32 0.65 -17.17
N ARG A 73 -6.92 1.84 -17.07
CA ARG A 73 -7.64 2.25 -15.85
C ARG A 73 -8.83 1.35 -15.55
N GLY A 74 -9.33 0.56 -16.51
CA GLY A 74 -10.33 -0.48 -16.26
C GLY A 74 -9.85 -1.60 -15.33
N TYR A 75 -8.53 -1.81 -15.21
CA TYR A 75 -7.94 -2.77 -14.27
C TYR A 75 -7.85 -2.25 -12.84
N ILE A 76 -8.05 -0.95 -12.65
CA ILE A 76 -8.10 -0.33 -11.32
C ILE A 76 -9.45 -0.67 -10.70
N TRP A 77 -9.41 -1.27 -9.53
CA TRP A 77 -10.59 -1.59 -8.75
C TRP A 77 -10.69 -0.66 -7.53
N LYS A 78 -11.88 -0.59 -6.94
CA LYS A 78 -12.12 0.22 -5.75
C LYS A 78 -12.73 -0.59 -4.63
N LEU A 79 -12.34 -0.29 -3.40
CA LEU A 79 -12.93 -0.86 -2.19
C LEU A 79 -13.89 0.15 -1.57
N SER A 80 -15.17 -0.20 -1.46
CA SER A 80 -16.14 0.62 -0.74
C SER A 80 -15.72 0.79 0.71
N THR A 81 -15.90 2.00 1.23
CA THR A 81 -15.68 2.34 2.65
C THR A 81 -16.86 1.92 3.53
N GLY A 82 -17.98 1.47 2.93
CA GLY A 82 -19.25 1.22 3.61
C GLY A 82 -20.10 2.47 3.82
N SER A 83 -19.56 3.66 3.51
CA SER A 83 -20.28 4.93 3.55
C SER A 83 -20.50 5.46 2.14
N LYS A 84 -21.77 5.61 1.73
CA LYS A 84 -22.12 6.13 0.40
C LYS A 84 -21.52 7.51 0.12
N ASN A 85 -21.58 8.41 1.10
CA ASN A 85 -21.08 9.77 0.95
C ASN A 85 -19.55 9.79 0.83
N LEU A 86 -18.84 8.93 1.57
CA LEU A 86 -17.39 8.86 1.49
C LEU A 86 -16.95 8.22 0.17
N ASP A 87 -17.64 7.17 -0.27
CA ASP A 87 -17.40 6.53 -1.56
C ASP A 87 -17.63 7.53 -2.71
N GLU A 88 -18.66 8.36 -2.66
CA GLU A 88 -18.90 9.41 -3.65
C GLU A 88 -17.76 10.43 -3.71
N ILE A 89 -17.27 10.90 -2.55
CA ILE A 89 -16.11 11.82 -2.48
C ILE A 89 -14.85 11.18 -3.08
N LEU A 90 -14.66 9.88 -2.87
CA LEU A 90 -13.53 9.11 -3.41
C LEU A 90 -13.75 8.67 -4.87
N GLY A 91 -14.86 9.04 -5.50
CA GLY A 91 -15.18 8.63 -6.87
C GLY A 91 -15.41 7.13 -7.01
N GLY A 92 -16.02 6.51 -6.00
CA GLY A 92 -16.45 5.11 -5.94
C GLY A 92 -15.96 4.35 -4.71
N GLY A 93 -14.81 4.71 -4.15
CA GLY A 93 -14.19 4.00 -3.02
C GLY A 93 -12.67 4.15 -3.01
N LEU A 94 -11.99 3.40 -2.14
CA LEU A 94 -10.53 3.38 -2.05
C LEU A 94 -9.92 2.72 -3.29
N GLU A 95 -9.13 3.46 -4.05
CA GLU A 95 -8.60 3.04 -5.35
C GLU A 95 -7.37 2.13 -5.20
N SER A 96 -7.30 1.02 -5.95
CA SER A 96 -6.08 0.22 -6.08
C SER A 96 -5.01 0.97 -6.88
N GLN A 97 -3.75 0.56 -6.79
CA GLN A 97 -2.63 1.31 -7.42
C GLN A 97 -2.55 2.75 -6.92
N SER A 98 -2.93 2.97 -5.66
CA SER A 98 -2.94 4.27 -5.02
C SER A 98 -2.78 4.16 -3.51
N VAL A 99 -2.15 5.18 -2.94
CA VAL A 99 -2.06 5.38 -1.49
C VAL A 99 -3.10 6.42 -1.08
N THR A 100 -4.07 6.01 -0.26
CA THR A 100 -5.09 6.90 0.32
C THR A 100 -4.76 7.22 1.77
N GLU A 101 -4.55 8.51 2.08
CA GLU A 101 -4.26 8.98 3.43
C GLU A 101 -5.50 9.53 4.14
N PHE A 102 -5.82 8.97 5.31
CA PHE A 102 -6.80 9.53 6.25
C PHE A 102 -6.08 10.27 7.38
N ALA A 103 -6.10 11.60 7.32
CA ALA A 103 -5.50 12.46 8.35
C ALA A 103 -6.57 13.11 9.24
N GLY A 104 -6.32 13.17 10.55
CA GLY A 104 -7.27 13.80 11.48
C GLY A 104 -6.87 13.68 12.95
N MET A 105 -7.62 14.36 13.83
CA MET A 105 -7.39 14.34 15.28
C MET A 105 -7.58 12.94 15.88
N PHE A 106 -7.05 12.71 17.08
CA PHE A 106 -7.36 11.48 17.81
C PHE A 106 -8.88 11.30 17.95
N GLY A 107 -9.37 10.06 17.84
CA GLY A 107 -10.80 9.75 17.91
C GLY A 107 -11.62 10.11 16.65
N SER A 108 -11.02 10.68 15.61
CA SER A 108 -11.75 11.06 14.38
C SER A 108 -12.19 9.90 13.47
N GLY A 109 -11.98 8.65 13.89
CA GLY A 109 -12.41 7.45 13.15
C GLY A 109 -11.39 6.85 12.17
N LYS A 110 -10.14 7.34 12.07
CA LYS A 110 -9.13 6.80 11.13
C LYS A 110 -8.92 5.29 11.25
N THR A 111 -8.64 4.80 12.45
CA THR A 111 -8.50 3.36 12.74
C THR A 111 -9.81 2.60 12.50
N GLN A 112 -10.97 3.23 12.63
CA GLN A 112 -12.25 2.57 12.32
C GLN A 112 -12.39 2.33 10.82
N ILE A 113 -11.98 3.29 9.98
CA ILE A 113 -11.95 3.11 8.52
C ILE A 113 -10.96 2.00 8.14
N ALA A 114 -9.78 1.98 8.78
CA ALA A 114 -8.77 0.94 8.55
C ALA A 114 -9.28 -0.48 8.87
N HIS A 115 -9.93 -0.67 10.03
CA HIS A 115 -10.59 -1.94 10.37
C HIS A 115 -11.72 -2.29 9.39
N GLN A 116 -12.57 -1.31 9.07
CA GLN A 116 -13.71 -1.53 8.17
C GLN A 116 -13.25 -1.92 6.75
N ALA A 117 -12.16 -1.35 6.26
CA ALA A 117 -11.57 -1.73 4.97
C ALA A 117 -11.14 -3.21 4.95
N CYS A 118 -10.52 -3.70 6.04
CA CYS A 118 -10.14 -5.11 6.14
C CYS A 118 -11.36 -6.05 6.07
N VAL A 119 -12.47 -5.67 6.72
CA VAL A 119 -13.73 -6.43 6.68
C VAL A 119 -14.38 -6.34 5.30
N ASN A 120 -14.47 -5.14 4.73
CA ASN A 120 -15.09 -4.91 3.42
C ASN A 120 -14.36 -5.67 2.30
N LEU A 121 -13.04 -5.87 2.41
CA LEU A 121 -12.28 -6.66 1.45
C LEU A 121 -12.80 -8.10 1.31
N GLN A 122 -13.42 -8.63 2.37
CA GLN A 122 -13.99 -9.97 2.40
C GLN A 122 -15.43 -10.02 1.84
N CYS A 123 -15.95 -8.88 1.37
CA CYS A 123 -17.30 -8.75 0.83
C CYS A 123 -17.23 -8.48 -0.68
N PRO A 124 -17.58 -9.45 -1.55
CA PRO A 124 -17.53 -9.26 -3.01
C PRO A 124 -18.38 -8.08 -3.52
N ASP A 125 -19.47 -7.72 -2.84
CA ASP A 125 -20.32 -6.56 -3.18
C ASP A 125 -19.69 -5.21 -2.82
N LYS A 126 -18.61 -5.20 -2.02
CA LYS A 126 -17.85 -3.99 -1.67
C LYS A 126 -16.66 -3.76 -2.59
N ILE A 127 -16.35 -4.71 -3.48
CA ILE A 127 -15.31 -4.59 -4.49
C ILE A 127 -15.96 -4.09 -5.78
N ILE A 128 -15.54 -2.91 -6.22
CA ILE A 128 -16.05 -2.24 -7.42
C ILE A 128 -15.00 -2.41 -8.52
N ALA A 129 -15.26 -3.36 -9.42
CA ALA A 129 -14.43 -3.66 -10.58
C ALA A 129 -15.27 -4.36 -11.65
N ASP A 130 -14.71 -4.56 -12.84
CA ASP A 130 -15.31 -5.44 -13.84
C ASP A 130 -15.43 -6.87 -13.30
N LYS A 131 -16.53 -7.55 -13.63
CA LYS A 131 -16.86 -8.88 -13.08
C LYS A 131 -15.80 -9.94 -13.37
N GLU A 132 -15.07 -9.80 -14.46
CA GLU A 132 -13.97 -10.70 -14.82
C GLU A 132 -12.78 -10.53 -13.86
N ILE A 133 -12.39 -9.27 -13.58
CA ILE A 133 -11.36 -8.94 -12.59
C ILE A 133 -11.72 -9.51 -11.22
N ILE A 134 -12.98 -9.34 -10.78
CA ILE A 134 -13.43 -9.89 -9.49
C ILE A 134 -13.23 -11.41 -9.43
N LYS A 135 -13.57 -12.13 -10.50
CA LYS A 135 -13.45 -13.60 -10.53
C LYS A 135 -12.00 -14.09 -10.56
N GLU A 136 -11.13 -13.38 -11.27
CA GLU A 136 -9.75 -13.80 -11.48
C GLU A 136 -8.83 -13.34 -10.34
N GLU A 137 -8.98 -12.09 -9.89
CA GLU A 137 -8.04 -11.46 -8.96
C GLU A 137 -8.47 -11.51 -7.48
N PHE A 138 -9.73 -11.81 -7.16
CA PHE A 138 -10.23 -11.78 -5.76
C PHE A 138 -10.55 -13.16 -5.21
N LYS A 139 -9.77 -14.17 -5.60
CA LYS A 139 -9.77 -15.46 -4.92
C LYS A 139 -8.99 -15.35 -3.61
N ASP A 140 -9.67 -15.51 -2.47
CA ASP A 140 -9.08 -15.43 -1.11
C ASP A 140 -8.26 -14.14 -0.89
N PRO A 141 -8.85 -12.93 -1.04
CA PRO A 141 -8.13 -11.68 -0.90
C PRO A 141 -7.75 -11.44 0.56
N LYS A 142 -6.49 -11.09 0.81
CA LYS A 142 -5.97 -10.87 2.15
C LYS A 142 -5.55 -9.42 2.37
N ALA A 143 -5.63 -9.00 3.62
CA ALA A 143 -5.16 -7.69 4.05
C ALA A 143 -3.86 -7.84 4.86
N VAL A 144 -2.99 -6.84 4.77
CA VAL A 144 -1.88 -6.65 5.71
C VAL A 144 -2.18 -5.43 6.56
N TYR A 145 -2.07 -5.56 7.88
CA TYR A 145 -2.27 -4.48 8.85
C TYR A 145 -0.98 -4.27 9.64
N ILE A 146 -0.27 -3.17 9.32
CA ILE A 146 0.92 -2.74 10.05
C ILE A 146 0.49 -1.70 11.08
N ASP A 147 0.46 -2.13 12.34
CA ASP A 147 0.02 -1.34 13.47
C ASP A 147 1.22 -0.71 14.19
N THR A 148 1.34 0.61 14.13
CA THR A 148 2.41 1.38 14.79
C THR A 148 1.97 1.97 16.14
N GLU A 149 0.68 2.02 16.45
CA GLU A 149 0.15 2.67 17.67
C GLU A 149 -0.46 1.71 18.71
N GLY A 150 -0.91 0.53 18.29
CA GLY A 150 -1.33 -0.57 19.15
C GLY A 150 -2.85 -0.56 19.23
N THR A 151 -3.47 -0.17 18.13
CA THR A 151 -4.87 0.21 18.00
C THR A 151 -5.67 -0.85 17.23
N PHE A 152 -5.02 -1.87 16.69
CA PHE A 152 -5.70 -3.02 16.09
C PHE A 152 -6.51 -3.76 17.16
N ARG A 153 -7.80 -3.98 16.92
CA ARG A 153 -8.72 -4.64 17.86
C ARG A 153 -9.46 -5.77 17.14
N PRO A 154 -9.06 -7.04 17.32
CA PRO A 154 -9.73 -8.19 16.71
C PRO A 154 -11.23 -8.23 17.02
N GLU A 155 -11.62 -7.82 18.22
CA GLU A 155 -13.02 -7.78 18.67
C GLU A 155 -13.84 -6.82 17.80
N ARG A 156 -13.22 -5.72 17.35
CA ARG A 156 -13.87 -4.75 16.46
C ARG A 156 -14.02 -5.29 15.04
N ILE A 157 -13.06 -6.07 14.56
CA ILE A 157 -13.15 -6.78 13.27
C ILE A 157 -14.32 -7.77 13.30
N ILE A 158 -14.39 -8.61 14.34
CA ILE A 158 -15.49 -9.58 14.51
C ILE A 158 -16.84 -8.86 14.51
N GLN A 159 -16.96 -7.80 15.32
CA GLN A 159 -18.20 -7.03 15.42
C GLN A 159 -18.64 -6.43 14.06
N MET A 160 -17.69 -5.87 13.30
CA MET A 160 -17.96 -5.32 11.97
C MET A 160 -18.32 -6.41 10.95
N ALA A 161 -17.67 -7.57 11.02
CA ALA A 161 -17.93 -8.72 10.16
C ALA A 161 -19.33 -9.31 10.41
N GLU A 162 -19.70 -9.52 11.67
CA GLU A 162 -21.02 -10.04 12.06
C GLU A 162 -22.15 -9.10 11.63
N ALA A 163 -21.93 -7.79 11.70
CA ALA A 163 -22.89 -6.79 11.21
C ALA A 163 -23.16 -6.89 9.69
N LEU A 164 -22.25 -7.50 8.94
CA LEU A 164 -22.38 -7.80 7.51
C LEU A 164 -22.77 -9.27 7.24
N GLY A 165 -23.05 -10.06 8.27
CA GLY A 165 -23.38 -11.48 8.15
C GLY A 165 -22.19 -12.38 7.80
N LEU A 166 -20.97 -11.91 8.03
CA LEU A 166 -19.75 -12.68 7.83
C LEU A 166 -19.34 -13.44 9.11
N ASP A 167 -18.54 -14.48 8.92
CA ASP A 167 -17.84 -15.18 10.00
C ASP A 167 -16.60 -14.37 10.41
N GLY A 168 -16.66 -13.75 11.60
CA GLY A 168 -15.58 -12.90 12.11
C GLY A 168 -14.23 -13.60 12.21
N GLN A 169 -14.21 -14.91 12.49
CA GLN A 169 -12.95 -15.65 12.57
C GLN A 169 -12.30 -15.79 11.20
N LYS A 170 -13.09 -16.11 10.17
CA LYS A 170 -12.57 -16.19 8.78
C LYS A 170 -12.05 -14.84 8.28
N VAL A 171 -12.69 -13.74 8.69
CA VAL A 171 -12.19 -12.40 8.38
C VAL A 171 -10.84 -12.15 9.07
N LEU A 172 -10.69 -12.53 10.35
CA LEU A 172 -9.41 -12.43 11.06
C LEU A 172 -8.31 -13.27 10.41
N ASP A 173 -8.61 -14.50 10.01
CA ASP A 173 -7.67 -15.41 9.34
C ASP A 173 -7.19 -14.86 7.97
N SER A 174 -7.90 -13.87 7.42
CA SER A 174 -7.57 -13.19 6.16
C SER A 174 -6.78 -11.89 6.36
N ILE A 175 -6.41 -11.55 7.60
CA ILE A 175 -5.65 -10.35 7.95
C ILE A 175 -4.29 -10.75 8.53
N PHE A 176 -3.21 -10.45 7.82
CA PHE A 176 -1.86 -10.50 8.38
C PHE A 176 -1.62 -9.27 9.24
N TYR A 177 -1.31 -9.48 10.52
CA TYR A 177 -1.05 -8.40 11.46
C TYR A 177 0.44 -8.33 11.79
N ALA A 178 1.00 -7.12 11.77
CA ALA A 178 2.36 -6.84 12.20
C ALA A 178 2.39 -5.63 13.14
N ARG A 179 3.02 -5.81 14.31
CA ARG A 179 3.21 -4.74 15.30
C ARG A 179 4.57 -4.06 15.09
N ALA A 180 4.56 -2.82 14.61
CA ALA A 180 5.77 -2.02 14.45
C ALA A 180 6.01 -1.14 15.68
N TYR A 181 7.17 -1.30 16.34
CA TYR A 181 7.54 -0.51 17.52
C TYR A 181 8.42 0.70 17.19
N ASN A 182 8.95 0.76 15.96
CA ASN A 182 9.84 1.81 15.47
C ASN A 182 9.73 1.93 13.93
N SER A 183 10.32 2.99 13.37
CA SER A 183 10.20 3.32 11.95
C SER A 183 10.90 2.30 11.05
N ASP A 184 12.01 1.71 11.50
CA ASP A 184 12.73 0.69 10.75
C ASP A 184 11.92 -0.61 10.66
N MET A 185 11.25 -1.04 11.73
CA MET A 185 10.32 -2.18 11.71
C MET A 185 9.11 -1.90 10.81
N GLN A 186 8.54 -0.69 10.87
CA GLN A 186 7.43 -0.29 10.00
C GLN A 186 7.82 -0.40 8.52
N MET A 187 9.01 0.09 8.15
CA MET A 187 9.54 0.00 6.78
C MET A 187 9.78 -1.46 6.37
N LEU A 188 10.46 -2.24 7.23
CA LEU A 188 10.76 -3.65 6.98
C LEU A 188 9.49 -4.49 6.80
N PHE A 189 8.43 -4.25 7.59
CA PHE A 189 7.18 -4.98 7.42
C PHE A 189 6.50 -4.66 6.10
N ALA A 190 6.55 -3.40 5.64
CA ALA A 190 6.02 -3.05 4.32
C ALA A 190 6.83 -3.73 3.21
N GLU A 191 8.16 -3.77 3.30
CA GLU A 191 9.02 -4.49 2.36
C GLU A 191 8.72 -6.01 2.36
N ASN A 192 8.48 -6.59 3.53
CA ASN A 192 8.17 -8.02 3.69
C ASN A 192 6.79 -8.42 3.15
N VAL A 193 5.91 -7.48 2.81
CA VAL A 193 4.64 -7.80 2.13
C VAL A 193 4.89 -8.58 0.83
N GLU A 194 5.98 -8.29 0.12
CA GLU A 194 6.33 -9.05 -1.08
C GLU A 194 6.61 -10.53 -0.79
N ASN A 195 7.11 -10.85 0.40
CA ASN A 195 7.37 -12.25 0.77
C ASN A 195 6.06 -13.00 0.98
N LEU A 196 5.05 -12.38 1.61
CA LEU A 196 3.70 -12.96 1.71
C LEU A 196 3.11 -13.23 0.32
N ILE A 197 3.30 -12.30 -0.62
CA ILE A 197 2.83 -12.47 -2.00
C ILE A 197 3.57 -13.62 -2.69
N LYS A 198 4.89 -13.74 -2.51
CA LYS A 198 5.69 -14.86 -3.04
C LYS A 198 5.27 -16.21 -2.47
N GLU A 199 4.86 -16.25 -1.20
CA GLU A 199 4.30 -17.44 -0.53
C GLU A 199 2.90 -17.81 -1.06
N GLY A 200 2.32 -17.00 -1.95
CA GLY A 200 1.06 -17.27 -2.62
C GLY A 200 -0.15 -16.56 -1.99
N HIS A 201 0.08 -15.63 -1.05
CA HIS A 201 -1.01 -14.85 -0.47
C HIS A 201 -1.45 -13.72 -1.40
N ASN A 202 -2.75 -13.68 -1.68
CA ASN A 202 -3.34 -12.68 -2.55
C ASN A 202 -3.61 -11.37 -1.80
N ILE A 203 -2.56 -10.57 -1.58
CA ILE A 203 -2.66 -9.30 -0.84
C ILE A 203 -3.35 -8.24 -1.70
N LYS A 204 -4.51 -7.76 -1.25
CA LYS A 204 -5.32 -6.74 -1.95
C LYS A 204 -5.53 -5.46 -1.14
N LEU A 205 -5.17 -5.46 0.14
CA LEU A 205 -5.17 -4.28 0.99
C LEU A 205 -3.92 -4.25 1.87
N ILE A 206 -3.27 -3.09 1.95
CA ILE A 206 -2.19 -2.83 2.90
C ILE A 206 -2.58 -1.61 3.73
N VAL A 207 -2.61 -1.78 5.05
CA VAL A 207 -2.92 -0.73 6.02
C VAL A 207 -1.67 -0.38 6.80
N ILE A 208 -1.36 0.92 6.90
CA ILE A 208 -0.37 1.47 7.84
C ILE A 208 -1.09 2.39 8.82
N ASP A 209 -1.34 1.92 10.04
CA ASP A 209 -2.01 2.68 11.10
C ASP A 209 -1.07 2.89 12.29
N SER A 210 -0.37 4.02 12.41
CA SER A 210 -0.30 5.19 11.52
C SER A 210 1.05 5.35 10.81
N LEU A 211 1.03 6.10 9.71
CA LEU A 211 2.18 6.31 8.82
C LEU A 211 3.34 7.04 9.49
N THR A 212 3.06 8.02 10.34
CA THR A 212 4.08 8.98 10.80
C THR A 212 4.39 8.93 12.28
N SER A 213 3.66 8.16 13.09
CA SER A 213 3.84 8.12 14.55
C SER A 213 5.28 7.76 14.94
N ALA A 214 5.80 6.62 14.46
CA ALA A 214 7.15 6.14 14.75
C ALA A 214 8.24 7.11 14.27
N PHE A 215 8.06 7.70 13.09
CA PHE A 215 8.97 8.72 12.56
C PHE A 215 8.96 10.02 13.38
N ARG A 216 7.83 10.41 13.96
CA ARG A 216 7.76 11.62 14.79
C ARG A 216 8.41 11.41 16.15
N THR A 217 8.35 10.20 16.70
CA THR A 217 8.95 9.87 18.00
C THR A 217 10.46 9.71 17.92
N GLU A 218 11.02 9.20 16.82
CA GLU A 218 12.45 8.94 16.69
C GLU A 218 13.27 10.15 16.20
N TYR A 219 12.70 10.94 15.29
CA TYR A 219 13.40 12.05 14.65
C TYR A 219 12.89 13.38 15.18
N ILE A 220 13.22 13.65 16.45
CA ILE A 220 12.82 14.87 17.17
C ILE A 220 13.71 16.04 16.77
N GLY A 221 13.08 17.20 16.55
CA GLY A 221 13.77 18.47 16.29
C GLY A 221 14.11 18.71 14.82
N ARG A 222 14.30 19.99 14.46
CA ARG A 222 14.49 20.41 13.06
C ARG A 222 15.80 19.90 12.43
N GLY A 223 16.82 19.61 13.25
CA GLY A 223 18.10 19.07 12.78
C GLY A 223 18.02 17.66 12.18
N LYS A 224 17.01 16.86 12.59
CA LYS A 224 16.75 15.51 12.04
C LYS A 224 15.67 15.48 10.97
N LEU A 225 15.17 16.65 10.55
CA LEU A 225 14.06 16.73 9.60
C LEU A 225 14.43 16.12 8.25
N ALA A 226 15.63 16.41 7.73
CA ALA A 226 16.09 15.87 6.45
C ALA A 226 16.16 14.34 6.47
N GLU A 227 16.76 13.75 7.50
CA GLU A 227 16.84 12.30 7.69
C GLU A 227 15.44 11.66 7.75
N ARG A 228 14.54 12.26 8.53
CA ARG A 228 13.14 11.81 8.63
C ARG A 228 12.43 11.85 7.28
N GLN A 229 12.55 12.96 6.55
CA GLN A 229 11.92 13.10 5.24
C GLN A 229 12.50 12.12 4.21
N GLN A 230 13.81 11.83 4.29
CA GLN A 230 14.45 10.84 3.43
C GLN A 230 13.94 9.42 3.70
N LYS A 231 13.88 9.00 4.98
CA LYS A 231 13.32 7.68 5.34
C LYS A 231 11.84 7.56 5.00
N LEU A 232 11.03 8.58 5.34
CA LEU A 232 9.61 8.59 5.00
C LEU A 232 9.38 8.58 3.49
N GLY A 233 10.22 9.29 2.72
CA GLY A 233 10.20 9.27 1.26
C GLY A 233 10.46 7.88 0.69
N ARG A 234 11.47 7.16 1.21
CA ARG A 234 11.73 5.75 0.85
C ARG A 234 10.54 4.86 1.20
N HIS A 235 9.98 5.00 2.40
CA HIS A 235 8.82 4.22 2.81
C HIS A 235 7.61 4.45 1.90
N MET A 236 7.29 5.71 1.57
CA MET A 236 6.23 6.04 0.63
C MET A 236 6.51 5.51 -0.78
N ALA A 237 7.76 5.52 -1.25
CA ALA A 237 8.12 4.93 -2.52
C ALA A 237 7.84 3.43 -2.55
N THR A 238 8.19 2.70 -1.48
CA THR A 238 7.84 1.27 -1.32
C THR A 238 6.34 1.06 -1.36
N LEU A 239 5.55 1.84 -0.62
CA LEU A 239 4.09 1.72 -0.58
C LEU A 239 3.43 1.96 -1.95
N ASN A 240 3.85 2.99 -2.68
CA ASN A 240 3.36 3.24 -4.04
C ASN A 240 3.73 2.08 -4.98
N ARG A 241 4.99 1.61 -4.93
CA ARG A 241 5.45 0.47 -5.73
C ARG A 241 4.63 -0.80 -5.45
N LEU A 242 4.32 -1.09 -4.18
CA LEU A 242 3.47 -2.22 -3.80
C LEU A 242 2.04 -2.07 -4.35
N ALA A 243 1.47 -0.87 -4.26
CA ALA A 243 0.13 -0.58 -4.78
C ALA A 243 0.06 -0.85 -6.28
N ASP A 244 1.04 -0.35 -7.04
CA ASP A 244 1.11 -0.42 -8.49
C ASP A 244 1.36 -1.84 -9.01
N ILE A 245 2.44 -2.49 -8.54
CA ILE A 245 2.83 -3.83 -9.04
C ILE A 245 1.75 -4.86 -8.74
N TYR A 246 1.24 -4.86 -7.52
CA TYR A 246 0.36 -5.93 -7.04
C TYR A 246 -1.13 -5.58 -7.14
N ASN A 247 -1.44 -4.45 -7.78
CA ASN A 247 -2.80 -3.93 -7.96
C ASN A 247 -3.61 -4.00 -6.64
N CYS A 248 -3.06 -3.41 -5.58
CA CYS A 248 -3.67 -3.42 -4.25
C CYS A 248 -3.97 -1.99 -3.76
N VAL A 249 -4.91 -1.88 -2.82
CA VAL A 249 -5.21 -0.62 -2.14
C VAL A 249 -4.21 -0.43 -1.01
N VAL A 250 -3.61 0.76 -0.90
CA VAL A 250 -2.83 1.12 0.28
C VAL A 250 -3.56 2.21 1.05
N LEU A 251 -3.92 1.92 2.29
CA LEU A 251 -4.54 2.88 3.21
C LEU A 251 -3.55 3.24 4.30
N VAL A 252 -3.35 4.53 4.50
CA VAL A 252 -2.48 5.03 5.58
C VAL A 252 -3.25 6.00 6.45
N THR A 253 -3.04 5.92 7.76
CA THR A 253 -3.60 6.91 8.68
C THR A 253 -2.51 7.89 9.11
N ASN A 254 -2.92 9.12 9.41
CA ASN A 254 -2.00 10.12 9.94
C ASN A 254 -2.66 10.95 11.03
N GLN A 255 -1.92 11.24 12.08
CA GLN A 255 -2.39 12.17 13.10
C GLN A 255 -2.03 13.59 12.68
N VAL A 256 -3.00 14.50 12.73
CA VAL A 256 -2.70 15.93 12.62
C VAL A 256 -2.21 16.43 13.97
N ALA A 257 -1.07 17.09 13.99
CA ALA A 257 -0.70 17.89 15.15
C ALA A 257 -1.60 19.13 15.13
N ALA A 258 -2.21 19.48 16.27
CA ALA A 258 -2.81 20.79 16.43
C ALA A 258 -1.69 21.82 16.29
N ARG A 259 -1.55 22.42 15.10
CA ARG A 259 -0.90 23.72 15.02
C ARG A 259 -1.91 24.62 15.70
N LEU A 260 -1.64 25.01 16.95
CA LEU A 260 -2.28 26.18 17.54
C LEU A 260 -1.99 27.33 16.59
N MET A 261 -2.87 27.55 15.61
CA MET A 261 -3.04 28.86 15.00
C MET A 261 -3.68 29.72 16.09
N LEU A 262 -2.87 30.07 17.09
CA LEU A 262 -3.05 31.35 17.74
C LEU A 262 -2.62 32.37 16.69
N SER A 263 -3.48 32.63 15.70
CA SER A 263 -3.41 33.92 15.03
C SER A 263 -3.62 34.95 16.13
N LEU A 264 -2.78 35.97 16.17
CA LEU A 264 -2.92 37.07 17.13
C LEU A 264 -4.34 37.69 17.10
N GLU A 265 -5.05 37.55 15.97
CA GLU A 265 -6.47 37.92 15.80
C GLU A 265 -7.45 37.14 16.70
N HIS A 266 -7.19 35.86 17.02
CA HIS A 266 -8.07 35.11 17.94
C HIS A 266 -7.82 35.48 19.40
N LEU A 267 -6.57 35.80 19.76
CA LEU A 267 -6.24 36.30 21.10
C LEU A 267 -6.73 37.72 21.34
N SER A 268 -6.76 38.59 20.33
CA SER A 268 -7.30 39.95 20.47
C SER A 268 -8.81 39.92 20.72
N LYS A 269 -9.56 39.08 20.00
CA LYS A 269 -11.01 38.90 20.24
C LYS A 269 -11.32 38.37 21.63
N LEU A 270 -10.54 37.40 22.12
CA LEU A 270 -10.70 36.85 23.47
C LEU A 270 -10.34 37.84 24.58
N LEU A 271 -9.49 38.84 24.31
CA LEU A 271 -9.15 39.91 25.25
C LEU A 271 -10.14 41.09 25.20
N GLU A 272 -10.76 41.36 24.06
CA GLU A 272 -11.84 42.35 23.92
C GLU A 272 -13.12 41.92 24.67
N ASP A 273 -13.39 40.62 24.80
CA ASP A 273 -14.54 40.12 25.55
C ASP A 273 -14.30 40.05 27.08
N ILE A 274 -13.11 40.43 27.58
CA ILE A 274 -12.72 40.40 29.00
C ILE A 274 -12.47 41.81 29.59
N LEU A 275 -12.53 42.87 28.77
CA LEU A 275 -12.43 44.27 29.20
C LEU A 275 -13.72 45.05 28.91
#